data_AF-A0A357BQ69-F1
#
_entry.id   AF-A0A357BQ69-F1
#
_cell.length_a   1.000
_cell.length_b   1.000
_cell.length_c   1.000
_cell.angle_alpha   90.00
_cell.angle_beta   90.00
_cell.angle_gamma   90.00
#
_symmetry.space_group_name_H-M   'P 1'
#
loop_
_entity.id
_entity.type
_entity.pdbx_description
1 polymer ?
#
loop_
_entity_poly.entity_id
_entity_poly.type
_entity_poly.pdbx_seq_one_letter_code
_entity_poly.pdbx_strand_id
1 'polypeptide(L)'
;MKTIAIITAAGKGARMGSKIHKPYLTLASRPILAHTIAPFEQSRLITSIIIVTGKGLEVFCLKDIITKYNFKKVYKIVSGGKERQDSVMSGIIAAGDGWDIVAVHDAVRPFVTIEMIESTVLAAKKKGAAISAVPVKDTIKQVSSGFVKKT
;
A
#
# COMPACT_ATOMS: atom_id res chain seq x y z
N MET A 1 14.41 -10.05 12.65
CA MET A 1 13.04 -10.09 12.08
C MET A 1 13.09 -9.45 10.73
N LYS A 2 12.76 -10.17 9.66
CA LYS A 2 12.67 -9.67 8.29
C LYS A 2 11.22 -9.34 7.97
N THR A 3 10.96 -8.09 7.64
CA THR A 3 9.63 -7.63 7.23
C THR A 3 9.70 -6.99 5.86
N ILE A 4 8.80 -7.42 4.99
CA ILE A 4 8.62 -6.88 3.65
C ILE A 4 7.31 -6.11 3.57
N ALA A 5 7.36 -4.92 2.99
CA ALA A 5 6.18 -4.14 2.67
C ALA A 5 5.79 -4.33 1.20
N ILE A 6 4.52 -4.59 0.95
CA ILE A 6 3.91 -4.62 -0.39
C ILE A 6 3.01 -3.39 -0.48
N ILE A 7 3.39 -2.44 -1.34
CA ILE A 7 2.62 -1.21 -1.56
C ILE A 7 1.89 -1.33 -2.90
N THR A 8 0.56 -1.45 -2.85
CA THR A 8 -0.26 -1.60 -4.07
C THR A 8 -0.63 -0.25 -4.68
N ALA A 9 -0.09 0.02 -5.86
CA ALA A 9 -0.28 1.21 -6.69
C ALA A 9 -0.99 0.93 -8.04
N ALA A 10 -1.54 -0.27 -8.23
CA ALA A 10 -2.26 -0.65 -9.45
C ALA A 10 -3.66 0.00 -9.60
N GLY A 11 -4.19 0.59 -8.53
CA GLY A 11 -5.52 1.18 -8.51
C GLY A 11 -5.65 2.39 -9.43
N LYS A 12 -6.44 2.25 -10.51
CA LYS A 12 -6.74 3.35 -11.47
C LYS A 12 -7.49 4.52 -10.83
N GLY A 13 -8.23 4.27 -9.75
CA GLY A 13 -8.99 5.32 -9.08
C GLY A 13 -10.15 5.86 -9.92
N ALA A 14 -10.96 4.96 -10.49
CA ALA A 14 -12.05 5.26 -11.42
C ALA A 14 -12.98 6.43 -11.00
N ARG A 15 -13.12 6.69 -9.71
CA ARG A 15 -13.96 7.78 -9.17
C ARG A 15 -13.43 9.22 -9.37
N MET A 16 -12.22 9.43 -9.88
CA MET A 16 -11.63 10.79 -10.03
C MET A 16 -11.45 11.29 -11.46
N GLY A 17 -11.84 10.52 -12.49
CA GLY A 17 -11.86 11.01 -13.87
C GLY A 17 -10.53 11.51 -14.47
N SER A 18 -9.40 11.32 -13.79
CA SER A 18 -8.08 11.76 -14.25
C SER A 18 -7.49 10.76 -15.25
N LYS A 19 -6.83 11.28 -16.30
CA LYS A 19 -6.05 10.47 -17.26
C LYS A 19 -4.83 9.81 -16.61
N ILE A 20 -4.36 10.34 -15.47
CA ILE A 20 -3.21 9.85 -14.72
C ILE A 20 -3.69 9.00 -13.55
N HIS A 21 -3.11 7.80 -13.39
CA HIS A 21 -3.42 6.89 -12.28
C HIS A 21 -3.15 7.58 -10.93
N LYS A 22 -4.12 7.51 -10.00
CA LYS A 22 -4.12 8.27 -8.73
C LYS A 22 -2.81 8.25 -7.93
N PRO A 23 -2.09 7.12 -7.76
CA PRO A 23 -0.87 7.10 -6.95
C PRO A 23 0.22 8.05 -7.48
N TYR A 24 0.14 8.46 -8.74
CA TYR A 24 1.12 9.33 -9.38
C TYR A 24 0.67 10.79 -9.47
N LEU A 25 -0.52 11.12 -8.94
CA LEU A 25 -0.93 12.52 -8.78
C LEU A 25 -0.04 13.22 -7.76
N THR A 26 0.21 14.50 -8.01
CA THR A 26 1.04 15.33 -7.15
C THR A 26 0.24 15.88 -5.98
N LEU A 27 0.76 15.71 -4.77
CA LEU A 27 0.31 16.34 -3.54
C LEU A 27 1.49 17.12 -2.95
N ALA A 28 1.35 18.43 -2.74
CA ALA A 28 2.45 19.29 -2.23
C ALA A 28 3.78 19.05 -2.98
N SER A 29 3.73 19.12 -4.32
CA SER A 29 4.89 18.95 -5.21
C SER A 29 5.57 17.56 -5.22
N ARG A 30 4.99 16.54 -4.58
CA ARG A 30 5.46 15.14 -4.70
C ARG A 30 4.32 14.17 -5.03
N PRO A 31 4.56 13.10 -5.79
CA PRO A 31 3.56 12.08 -6.04
C PRO A 31 3.03 11.45 -4.75
N ILE A 32 1.73 11.13 -4.70
CA ILE A 32 1.10 10.46 -3.54
C ILE A 32 1.84 9.17 -3.18
N LEU A 33 2.30 8.40 -4.17
CA LEU A 33 3.10 7.20 -3.94
C LEU A 33 4.43 7.52 -3.24
N ALA A 34 5.10 8.62 -3.59
CA ALA A 34 6.36 9.01 -2.94
C ALA A 34 6.14 9.37 -1.46
N HIS A 35 5.06 10.10 -1.15
CA HIS A 35 4.67 10.34 0.25
C HIS A 35 4.37 9.05 0.99
N THR A 36 3.72 8.09 0.32
CA THR A 36 3.37 6.80 0.93
C THR A 36 4.59 5.91 1.18
N ILE A 37 5.59 5.90 0.31
CA ILE A 37 6.81 5.08 0.49
C ILE A 37 7.70 5.63 1.61
N ALA A 38 7.77 6.95 1.78
CA ALA A 38 8.74 7.58 2.66
C ALA A 38 8.72 7.07 4.14
N PRO A 39 7.57 6.84 4.79
CA PRO A 39 7.53 6.22 6.12
C PRO A 39 8.03 4.77 6.15
N PHE A 40 7.74 3.96 5.13
CA PHE A 40 8.24 2.59 5.02
C PHE A 40 9.75 2.56 4.79
N GLU A 41 10.26 3.49 3.98
CA GLU A 41 11.71 3.66 3.77
C GLU A 41 12.42 3.96 5.10
N GLN A 42 11.83 4.81 5.94
CA GLN A 42 12.42 5.25 7.21
C GLN A 42 12.26 4.24 8.35
N SER A 43 11.18 3.44 8.37
CA SER A 43 10.93 2.47 9.45
C SER A 43 12.05 1.43 9.56
N ARG A 44 12.55 1.19 10.77
CA ARG A 44 13.63 0.22 11.01
C ARG A 44 13.14 -1.22 10.94
N LEU A 45 11.83 -1.44 11.15
CA LEU A 45 11.24 -2.77 11.07
C LEU A 45 11.01 -3.21 9.63
N ILE A 46 10.86 -2.29 8.68
CA ILE A 46 10.76 -2.60 7.26
C ILE A 46 12.15 -2.76 6.67
N THR A 47 12.45 -3.98 6.22
CA THR A 47 13.74 -4.33 5.62
C THR A 47 13.72 -4.26 4.09
N SER A 48 12.56 -4.41 3.47
CA SER A 48 12.42 -4.38 2.01
C SER A 48 11.01 -3.98 1.59
N ILE A 49 10.90 -3.41 0.39
CA ILE A 49 9.65 -2.89 -0.17
C ILE A 49 9.48 -3.41 -1.61
N ILE A 50 8.28 -3.89 -1.92
CA ILE A 50 7.82 -4.17 -3.27
C ILE A 50 6.73 -3.16 -3.62
N ILE A 51 6.83 -2.56 -4.80
CA ILE A 51 5.75 -1.75 -5.37
C ILE A 51 5.00 -2.58 -6.40
N VAL A 52 3.68 -2.66 -6.26
CA VAL A 52 2.83 -3.33 -7.25
C VAL A 52 2.11 -2.27 -8.09
N THR A 53 2.52 -2.07 -9.34
CA THR A 53 1.99 -1.03 -10.22
C THR A 53 0.92 -1.57 -11.16
N GLY A 54 0.25 -0.68 -11.90
CA GLY A 54 -0.50 -1.10 -13.08
C GLY A 54 0.45 -1.62 -14.16
N LYS A 55 -0.02 -2.55 -14.99
CA LYS A 55 0.75 -3.08 -16.12
C LYS A 55 1.22 -1.97 -17.05
N GLY A 56 2.53 -1.94 -17.35
CA GLY A 56 3.17 -0.95 -18.21
C GLY A 56 3.64 0.32 -17.49
N LEU A 57 3.47 0.42 -16.16
CA LEU A 57 3.90 1.56 -15.35
C LEU A 57 5.17 1.30 -14.54
N GLU A 58 5.78 0.12 -14.69
CA GLU A 58 6.94 -0.29 -13.90
C GLU A 58 8.14 0.63 -14.14
N VAL A 59 8.45 0.90 -15.41
CA VAL A 59 9.57 1.76 -15.81
C VAL A 59 9.35 3.20 -15.34
N PHE A 60 8.12 3.70 -15.45
CA PHE A 60 7.73 5.02 -14.95
C PHE A 60 7.90 5.08 -13.43
N CYS A 61 7.36 4.10 -12.70
CA CYS A 61 7.51 4.03 -11.25
C CYS A 61 8.98 4.00 -10.83
N LEU A 62 9.81 3.20 -11.51
CA LEU A 62 11.24 3.13 -11.24
C LEU A 62 11.93 4.48 -11.41
N LYS A 63 11.78 5.11 -12.58
CA LYS A 63 12.51 6.33 -12.92
C LYS A 63 11.99 7.56 -12.17
N ASP A 64 10.68 7.78 -12.24
CA ASP A 64 10.06 9.03 -11.79
C ASP A 64 9.74 9.05 -10.30
N ILE A 65 9.73 7.88 -9.64
CA ILE A 65 9.46 7.76 -8.22
C ILE A 65 10.68 7.19 -7.48
N ILE A 66 11.07 5.95 -7.77
CA ILE A 66 12.07 5.25 -6.94
C ILE A 66 13.44 5.90 -7.04
N THR A 67 13.94 6.09 -8.26
CA THR A 67 15.25 6.72 -8.50
C THR A 67 15.21 8.20 -8.15
N LYS A 68 14.18 8.94 -8.59
CA LYS A 68 14.03 10.38 -8.34
C LYS A 68 14.03 10.76 -6.85
N TYR A 69 13.40 9.95 -6.01
CA TYR A 69 13.32 10.18 -4.56
C TYR A 69 14.29 9.32 -3.75
N ASN A 70 15.18 8.57 -4.42
CA ASN A 70 16.27 7.81 -3.82
C ASN A 70 15.82 6.75 -2.79
N PHE A 71 14.68 6.09 -3.01
CA PHE A 71 14.21 5.01 -2.14
C PHE A 71 15.08 3.75 -2.31
N LYS A 72 15.74 3.31 -1.24
CA LYS A 72 16.73 2.22 -1.27
C LYS A 72 16.15 0.88 -0.86
N LYS A 73 15.10 0.85 -0.03
CA LYS A 73 14.47 -0.40 0.39
C LYS A 73 13.55 -0.98 -0.69
N VAL A 74 13.20 -0.19 -1.70
CA VAL A 74 12.43 -0.67 -2.87
C VAL A 74 13.34 -1.48 -3.79
N TYR A 75 13.27 -2.80 -3.67
CA TYR A 75 14.13 -3.71 -4.44
C TYR A 75 13.43 -4.34 -5.64
N LYS A 76 12.10 -4.26 -5.70
CA LYS A 76 11.32 -4.85 -6.80
C LYS A 76 10.07 -4.04 -7.09
N ILE A 77 9.72 -3.96 -8.37
CA ILE A 77 8.48 -3.40 -8.87
C ILE A 77 7.84 -4.45 -9.77
N VAL A 78 6.58 -4.77 -9.54
CA VAL A 78 5.85 -5.79 -10.30
C VAL A 78 4.50 -5.29 -10.79
N SER A 79 4.01 -5.90 -11.86
CA SER A 79 2.63 -5.72 -12.34
C SER A 79 1.62 -6.33 -11.36
N GLY A 80 0.58 -5.57 -11.03
CA GLY A 80 -0.61 -6.06 -10.36
C GLY A 80 -1.58 -6.76 -11.30
N GLY A 81 -2.59 -7.42 -10.73
CA GLY A 81 -3.66 -8.09 -11.47
C GLY A 81 -4.91 -7.22 -11.70
N LYS A 82 -6.03 -7.88 -12.01
CA LYS A 82 -7.29 -7.21 -12.37
C LYS A 82 -7.90 -6.51 -11.16
N GLU A 83 -7.83 -7.16 -10.00
CA GLU A 83 -8.37 -6.66 -8.73
C GLU A 83 -7.26 -6.32 -7.73
N ARG A 84 -7.67 -5.67 -6.64
CA ARG A 84 -6.75 -5.36 -5.53
C ARG A 84 -6.13 -6.64 -4.96
N GLN A 85 -6.94 -7.69 -4.76
CA GLN A 85 -6.45 -8.97 -4.22
C GLN A 85 -5.41 -9.62 -5.13
N ASP A 86 -5.62 -9.62 -6.44
CA ASP A 86 -4.66 -10.14 -7.41
C ASP A 86 -3.34 -9.36 -7.35
N SER A 87 -3.42 -8.04 -7.17
CA SER A 87 -2.24 -7.19 -7.03
C SER A 87 -1.46 -7.50 -5.74
N VAL A 88 -2.16 -7.72 -4.62
CA VAL A 88 -1.51 -8.15 -3.37
C VAL A 88 -0.84 -9.52 -3.58
N MET A 89 -1.53 -10.45 -4.24
CA MET A 89 -1.00 -11.78 -4.55
C MET A 89 0.26 -11.73 -5.42
N SER A 90 0.29 -10.90 -6.47
CA SER A 90 1.50 -10.66 -7.27
C SER A 90 2.66 -10.18 -6.41
N GLY A 91 2.40 -9.29 -5.44
CA GLY A 91 3.40 -8.83 -4.48
C GLY A 91 3.92 -9.94 -3.57
N ILE A 92 3.03 -10.79 -3.06
CA ILE A 92 3.39 -11.93 -2.19
C ILE A 92 4.24 -12.94 -2.96
N ILE A 93 3.82 -13.33 -4.16
CA ILE A 93 4.58 -14.23 -5.03
C ILE A 93 5.97 -13.62 -5.33
N ALA A 94 6.01 -12.31 -5.60
CA ALA A 94 7.25 -11.62 -5.90
C ALA A 94 8.21 -11.48 -4.71
N ALA A 95 7.68 -11.50 -3.47
CA ALA A 95 8.43 -11.47 -2.23
C ALA A 95 9.20 -12.78 -2.00
N GLY A 96 8.60 -13.91 -2.39
CA GLY A 96 9.15 -15.24 -2.13
C GLY A 96 9.18 -15.58 -0.63
N ASP A 97 10.03 -16.53 -0.28
CA ASP A 97 10.12 -17.06 1.08
C ASP A 97 11.15 -16.31 1.95
N GLY A 98 11.14 -16.59 3.26
CA GLY A 98 12.15 -16.09 4.22
C GLY A 98 11.81 -14.75 4.88
N TRP A 99 10.54 -14.34 4.83
CA TRP A 99 10.01 -13.18 5.54
C TRP A 99 9.24 -13.62 6.79
N ASP A 100 9.47 -12.95 7.91
CA ASP A 100 8.71 -13.21 9.14
C ASP A 100 7.34 -12.52 9.10
N ILE A 101 7.26 -11.34 8.47
CA ILE A 101 6.04 -10.53 8.35
C ILE A 101 5.94 -9.94 6.93
N VAL A 102 4.74 -9.99 6.37
CA VAL A 102 4.37 -9.26 5.15
C VAL A 102 3.40 -8.15 5.52
N ALA A 103 3.80 -6.90 5.34
CA ALA A 103 2.94 -5.74 5.53
C ALA A 103 2.33 -5.33 4.19
N VAL A 104 1.02 -5.15 4.11
CA VAL A 104 0.34 -4.73 2.88
C VAL A 104 -0.24 -3.32 3.08
N HIS A 105 0.03 -2.41 2.15
CA HIS A 105 -0.44 -1.03 2.23
C HIS A 105 -0.94 -0.49 0.89
N ASP A 106 -1.93 0.40 0.94
CA ASP A 106 -2.46 1.06 -0.25
C ASP A 106 -1.64 2.31 -0.59
N ALA A 107 -1.19 2.44 -1.83
CA ALA A 107 -0.40 3.58 -2.30
C ALA A 107 -1.10 4.95 -2.22
N VAL A 108 -2.42 4.97 -2.00
CA VAL A 108 -3.23 6.21 -1.91
C VAL A 108 -3.52 6.63 -0.47
N ARG A 109 -2.81 6.06 0.51
CA ARG A 109 -2.88 6.42 1.93
C ARG A 109 -1.55 7.06 2.37
N PRO A 110 -1.23 8.29 1.91
CA PRO A 110 0.08 8.91 2.10
C PRO A 110 0.36 9.38 3.53
N PHE A 111 -0.66 9.45 4.39
CA PHE A 111 -0.54 9.93 5.77
C PHE A 111 -0.31 8.82 6.80
N VAL A 112 0.11 7.64 6.35
CA VAL A 112 0.58 6.60 7.27
C VAL A 112 1.84 7.09 7.98
N THR A 113 1.95 6.85 9.28
CA THR A 113 3.13 7.25 10.06
C THR A 113 4.03 6.04 10.34
N ILE A 114 5.28 6.31 10.71
CA ILE A 114 6.24 5.27 11.09
C ILE A 114 5.70 4.49 12.30
N GLU A 115 5.11 5.18 13.27
CA GLU A 115 4.54 4.59 14.49
C GLU A 115 3.37 3.66 14.16
N MET A 116 2.51 4.04 13.21
CA MET A 116 1.42 3.17 12.74
C MET A 116 1.96 1.89 12.10
N ILE A 117 3.00 2.00 11.26
CA ILE A 117 3.64 0.85 10.61
C ILE A 117 4.25 -0.07 11.67
N GLU A 118 5.07 0.49 12.56
CA GLU A 118 5.85 -0.30 13.53
C GLU A 118 4.95 -0.95 14.58
N SER A 119 3.95 -0.24 15.11
CA SER A 119 2.98 -0.81 16.03
C SER A 119 2.17 -1.95 15.40
N THR A 120 1.76 -1.81 14.13
CA THR A 120 1.02 -2.85 13.41
C THR A 120 1.90 -4.09 13.17
N VAL A 121 3.15 -3.90 12.75
CA VAL A 121 4.11 -5.00 12.54
C VAL A 121 4.39 -5.75 13.85
N LEU A 122 4.61 -5.03 14.96
CA LEU A 122 4.84 -5.64 16.27
C LEU A 122 3.61 -6.39 16.79
N ALA A 123 2.41 -5.84 16.56
CA ALA A 123 1.16 -6.53 16.90
C ALA A 123 0.99 -7.81 16.08
N ALA A 124 1.24 -7.77 14.77
CA ALA A 124 1.18 -8.94 13.90
C ALA A 124 2.18 -10.01 14.33
N LYS A 125 3.41 -9.63 14.70
CA LYS A 125 4.42 -10.55 15.26
C LYS A 125 3.91 -11.29 16.50
N LYS A 126 3.17 -10.59 17.38
CA LYS A 126 2.66 -11.18 18.64
C LYS A 126 1.38 -12.01 18.44
N LYS A 127 0.56 -11.69 17.43
CA LYS A 127 -0.81 -12.21 17.28
C LYS A 127 -1.04 -12.99 15.98
N GLY A 128 -0.04 -13.13 15.12
CA GLY A 128 -0.13 -13.74 13.79
C GLY A 128 -0.57 -12.75 12.71
N ALA A 129 -1.51 -11.86 13.00
CA ALA A 129 -1.96 -10.81 12.09
C ALA A 129 -2.43 -9.57 12.86
N ALA A 130 -2.34 -8.40 12.23
CA ALA A 130 -2.85 -7.15 12.77
C ALA A 130 -3.22 -6.17 11.64
N ILE A 131 -4.14 -5.25 11.95
CA ILE A 131 -4.51 -4.12 11.09
C ILE A 131 -4.55 -2.84 11.92
N SER A 132 -4.27 -1.70 11.29
CA SER A 132 -4.54 -0.39 11.87
C SER A 132 -5.95 0.07 11.50
N ALA A 133 -6.70 0.56 12.49
CA ALA A 133 -8.09 0.97 12.34
C ALA A 133 -8.42 2.16 13.24
N VAL A 134 -9.49 2.86 12.91
CA VAL A 134 -10.06 3.95 13.72
C VAL A 134 -11.50 3.60 14.12
N PRO A 135 -11.98 4.02 15.30
CA PRO A 135 -13.37 3.84 15.68
C PRO A 135 -14.32 4.48 14.66
N VAL A 136 -15.39 3.76 14.33
CA VAL A 136 -16.46 4.30 13.48
C VAL A 136 -17.22 5.36 14.27
N LYS A 137 -17.44 6.53 13.66
CA LYS A 137 -18.23 7.63 14.24
C LYS A 137 -19.66 7.65 13.71
N ASP A 138 -19.82 7.27 12.45
CA ASP A 138 -21.12 7.28 11.78
C ASP A 138 -21.94 6.05 12.13
N THR A 139 -23.25 6.20 12.06
CA THR A 139 -24.19 5.08 12.20
C THR A 139 -24.07 4.14 10.99
N ILE A 140 -23.79 2.86 11.22
CA ILE A 140 -23.73 1.85 10.17
C ILE A 140 -25.10 1.22 9.99
N LYS A 141 -25.64 1.20 8.77
CA LYS A 141 -26.91 0.56 8.46
C LYS A 141 -26.70 -0.60 7.49
N GLN A 142 -27.23 -1.77 7.84
CA GLN A 142 -27.34 -2.89 6.90
C GLN A 142 -28.62 -2.71 6.07
N VAL A 143 -28.48 -2.64 4.75
CA VAL A 143 -29.59 -2.37 3.82
C VAL A 143 -29.82 -3.57 2.90
N SER A 144 -31.08 -3.89 2.64
CA SER A 144 -31.48 -4.91 1.67
C SER A 144 -32.68 -4.40 0.88
N SER A 145 -32.59 -4.47 -0.45
CA SER A 145 -33.60 -3.97 -1.40
C SER A 145 -34.00 -2.51 -1.16
N GLY A 146 -33.04 -1.66 -0.78
CA GLY A 146 -33.27 -0.23 -0.51
C GLY A 146 -33.83 0.08 0.89
N PHE A 147 -34.13 -0.93 1.72
CA PHE A 147 -34.66 -0.74 3.07
C PHE A 147 -33.64 -1.12 4.16
N VAL A 148 -33.62 -0.35 5.24
CA VAL A 148 -32.78 -0.62 6.42
C VAL A 148 -33.28 -1.87 7.13
N LYS A 149 -32.39 -2.85 7.31
CA LYS A 149 -32.65 -4.10 8.05
C LYS A 149 -32.15 -4.03 9.48
N LYS A 150 -30.99 -3.39 9.69
CA LYS A 150 -30.35 -3.24 11.00
C LYS A 150 -29.57 -1.94 11.04
N THR A 151 -29.52 -1.32 12.22
CA THR A 151 -28.65 -0.19 12.56
C THR A 151 -27.62 -0.66 13.59
#